data_AF-A0A109ULH1-F1
#
_entry.id   AF-A0A109ULH1-F1
#
_cell.length_a   1.000
_cell.length_b   1.000
_cell.length_c   1.000
_cell.angle_alpha   90.00
_cell.angle_beta   90.00
_cell.angle_gamma   90.00
#
_symmetry.space_group_name_H-M   'P 1'
#
loop_
_entity.id
_entity.type
_entity.pdbx_description
1 polymer ?
#
loop_
_entity_poly.entity_id
_entity_poly.type
_entity_poly.pdbx_seq_one_letter_code
_entity_poly.pdbx_strand_id
1 'polypeptide(L)'
;MSHIASCASVSWTSSNVDAAQVSAWQQDHHDWLDTKPVTAALAESLQVVAINDDRLATATTDGRRLMINPTWSASLSESQRRRVHEHLVWHAAAGDYRPHYSKDTHRWHLACDHSINAQLLQLGGDIPLDTVMFPVAATWRREEVYTWLDGHPRPAEEQSPDQLIWQAGVTSLHADLTELDSHWQQHIRAVVQRFLGTPCLPDRVAAWLLGNR
;
A
#
# COMPACT_ATOMS: atom_id res chain seq x y z
N MET A 1 -36.36 24.91 16.27
CA MET A 1 -35.61 25.31 15.08
C MET A 1 -34.54 24.26 14.86
N SER A 2 -34.86 23.23 14.10
CA SER A 2 -34.05 22.03 13.92
C SER A 2 -33.33 22.14 12.58
N HIS A 3 -32.01 22.36 12.60
CA HIS A 3 -31.19 22.30 11.39
C HIS A 3 -30.73 20.85 11.20
N ILE A 4 -31.40 20.16 10.28
CA ILE A 4 -30.90 18.89 9.71
C ILE A 4 -29.90 19.28 8.62
N ALA A 5 -28.63 19.00 8.86
CA ALA A 5 -27.60 19.11 7.84
C ALA A 5 -27.85 18.02 6.79
N SER A 6 -28.09 18.45 5.55
CA SER A 6 -28.25 17.60 4.37
C SER A 6 -26.92 16.91 4.07
N CYS A 7 -26.85 15.59 4.26
CA CYS A 7 -25.78 14.77 3.68
C CYS A 7 -25.98 14.77 2.16
N ALA A 8 -25.14 15.53 1.44
CA ALA A 8 -25.07 15.46 0.00
C ALA A 8 -24.56 14.07 -0.40
N SER A 9 -25.43 13.24 -0.96
CA SER A 9 -25.05 12.00 -1.64
C SER A 9 -24.28 12.37 -2.90
N VAL A 10 -22.96 12.17 -2.89
CA VAL A 10 -22.13 12.27 -4.09
C VAL A 10 -22.57 11.16 -5.04
N SER A 11 -23.16 11.53 -6.17
CA SER A 11 -23.51 10.61 -7.24
C SER A 11 -22.27 10.36 -8.10
N TRP A 12 -21.69 9.17 -7.98
CA TRP A 12 -20.53 8.75 -8.75
C TRP A 12 -21.00 8.20 -10.11
N THR A 13 -20.89 8.99 -11.18
CA THR A 13 -20.96 8.46 -12.54
C THR A 13 -19.58 7.95 -12.92
N SER A 14 -19.36 6.63 -12.85
CA SER A 14 -18.10 6.03 -13.30
C SER A 14 -17.86 6.32 -14.78
N SER A 15 -16.72 6.92 -15.09
CA SER A 15 -16.29 7.19 -16.47
C SER A 15 -15.78 5.90 -17.14
N ASN A 16 -15.72 5.88 -18.48
CA ASN A 16 -15.08 4.77 -19.21
C ASN A 16 -13.59 4.61 -18.84
N VAL A 17 -12.92 5.71 -18.48
CA VAL A 17 -11.51 5.68 -18.03
C VAL A 17 -11.42 5.01 -16.66
N ASP A 18 -12.33 5.32 -15.75
CA ASP A 18 -12.38 4.71 -14.41
C ASP A 18 -12.49 3.19 -14.52
N ALA A 19 -13.46 2.70 -15.31
CA ALA A 19 -13.69 1.27 -15.50
C ALA A 19 -12.49 0.58 -16.17
N ALA A 20 -11.86 1.23 -17.16
CA ALA A 20 -10.68 0.69 -17.82
C ALA A 20 -9.48 0.58 -16.87
N GLN A 21 -9.24 1.58 -16.03
CA GLN A 21 -8.13 1.54 -15.07
C GLN A 21 -8.38 0.51 -13.96
N VAL A 22 -9.60 0.44 -13.40
CA VAL A 22 -9.94 -0.61 -12.43
C VAL A 22 -9.74 -2.01 -13.03
N SER A 23 -10.20 -2.23 -14.26
CA SER A 23 -10.02 -3.50 -14.98
C SER A 23 -8.53 -3.84 -15.17
N ALA A 24 -7.69 -2.86 -15.52
CA ALA A 24 -6.26 -3.08 -15.70
C ALA A 24 -5.56 -3.55 -14.41
N TRP A 25 -5.88 -2.93 -13.26
CA TRP A 25 -5.35 -3.35 -11.97
C TRP A 25 -5.87 -4.73 -11.54
N GLN A 26 -7.15 -5.02 -11.81
CA GLN A 26 -7.71 -6.35 -11.55
C GLN A 26 -7.04 -7.43 -12.41
N GLN A 27 -6.71 -7.13 -13.67
CA GLN A 27 -5.95 -8.04 -14.52
C GLN A 27 -4.54 -8.27 -13.98
N ASP A 28 -3.87 -7.22 -13.49
CA ASP A 28 -2.54 -7.36 -12.89
C ASP A 28 -2.54 -8.36 -11.71
N HIS A 29 -3.58 -8.30 -10.86
CA HIS A 29 -3.77 -9.25 -9.77
C HIS A 29 -3.96 -10.68 -10.26
N HIS A 30 -4.76 -10.90 -11.31
CA HIS A 30 -4.95 -12.23 -11.89
C HIS A 30 -3.63 -12.81 -12.42
N ASP A 31 -2.79 -12.00 -13.06
CA ASP A 31 -1.51 -12.46 -13.60
C ASP A 31 -0.49 -12.84 -12.50
N TRP A 32 -0.68 -12.35 -11.28
CA TRP A 32 0.16 -12.69 -10.13
C TRP A 32 -0.15 -14.05 -9.52
N LEU A 33 -1.29 -14.67 -9.83
CA LEU A 33 -1.68 -15.96 -9.24
C LEU A 33 -0.58 -17.01 -9.42
N ASP A 34 0.09 -17.00 -10.57
CA ASP A 34 1.17 -17.94 -10.88
C ASP A 34 2.57 -17.37 -10.62
N THR A 35 2.76 -16.05 -10.75
CA THR A 35 4.08 -15.41 -10.76
C THR A 35 4.48 -14.79 -9.42
N LYS A 36 3.50 -14.37 -8.61
CA LYS A 36 3.68 -13.72 -7.30
C LYS A 36 2.62 -14.21 -6.30
N PRO A 37 2.56 -15.52 -6.01
CA PRO A 37 1.41 -16.13 -5.34
C PRO A 37 1.17 -15.61 -3.92
N VAL A 38 2.21 -15.19 -3.19
CA VAL A 38 2.07 -14.56 -1.87
C VAL A 38 1.37 -13.20 -1.99
N THR A 39 1.86 -12.33 -2.88
CA THR A 39 1.24 -11.02 -3.14
C THR A 39 -0.20 -11.19 -3.63
N ALA A 40 -0.45 -12.13 -4.55
CA ALA A 40 -1.78 -12.41 -5.06
C ALA A 40 -2.74 -12.86 -3.95
N ALA A 41 -2.30 -13.71 -3.02
CA ALA A 41 -3.11 -14.15 -1.90
C ALA A 41 -3.39 -13.03 -0.88
N LEU A 42 -2.42 -12.14 -0.63
CA LEU A 42 -2.64 -10.95 0.21
C LEU A 42 -3.69 -10.03 -0.43
N ALA A 43 -3.64 -9.86 -1.75
CA ALA A 43 -4.56 -9.02 -2.51
C ALA A 43 -6.02 -9.51 -2.52
N GLU A 44 -6.30 -10.79 -2.23
CA GLU A 44 -7.67 -11.34 -2.17
C GLU A 44 -8.58 -10.60 -1.18
N SER A 45 -8.01 -9.95 -0.16
CA SER A 45 -8.75 -9.16 0.83
C SER A 45 -9.09 -7.73 0.38
N LEU A 46 -8.67 -7.32 -0.82
CA LEU A 46 -8.70 -5.93 -1.29
C LEU A 46 -9.60 -5.75 -2.51
N GLN A 47 -10.28 -4.60 -2.57
CA GLN A 47 -11.04 -4.17 -3.75
C GLN A 47 -10.36 -3.00 -4.44
N VAL A 48 -10.18 -3.06 -5.75
CA VAL A 48 -9.68 -1.91 -6.52
C VAL A 48 -10.84 -0.97 -6.86
N VAL A 49 -10.69 0.32 -6.57
CA VAL A 49 -11.68 1.36 -6.86
C VAL A 49 -11.00 2.61 -7.45
N ALA A 50 -11.61 3.21 -8.47
CA ALA A 50 -11.20 4.52 -8.97
C ALA A 50 -11.83 5.63 -8.12
N ILE A 51 -11.02 6.61 -7.73
CA ILE A 51 -11.45 7.78 -6.97
C ILE A 51 -11.05 9.04 -7.76
N ASN A 52 -12.04 9.79 -8.22
CA ASN A 52 -11.87 11.10 -8.83
C ASN A 52 -11.99 12.18 -7.74
N ASP A 53 -10.90 12.43 -7.02
CA ASP A 53 -10.81 13.43 -5.95
C ASP A 53 -9.44 14.10 -6.00
N ASP A 54 -9.40 15.44 -6.03
CA ASP A 54 -8.16 16.21 -6.16
C ASP A 54 -7.17 15.99 -5.00
N ARG A 55 -7.64 15.46 -3.87
CA ARG A 55 -6.78 15.13 -2.73
C ARG A 55 -6.00 13.83 -2.93
N LEU A 56 -6.47 12.97 -3.84
CA LEU A 56 -5.76 11.76 -4.27
C LEU A 56 -5.07 12.03 -5.60
N ALA A 57 -3.79 12.42 -5.54
CA ALA A 57 -2.99 12.67 -6.74
C ALA A 57 -2.51 11.37 -7.41
N THR A 58 -2.29 10.30 -6.63
CA THR A 58 -1.76 9.02 -7.12
C THR A 58 -2.68 7.85 -6.76
N ALA A 59 -2.31 7.06 -5.76
CA ALA A 59 -3.10 5.96 -5.23
C ALA A 59 -2.86 5.81 -3.72
N THR A 60 -3.69 5.04 -3.04
CA THR A 60 -3.60 4.80 -1.59
C THR A 60 -4.34 3.51 -1.24
N THR A 61 -4.09 2.96 -0.06
CA THR A 61 -4.93 1.92 0.54
C THR A 61 -5.51 2.32 1.89
N ASP A 62 -6.76 1.93 2.15
CA ASP A 62 -7.40 2.00 3.48
C ASP A 62 -7.44 0.63 4.17
N GLY A 63 -6.72 -0.37 3.64
CA GLY A 63 -6.72 -1.75 4.11
C GLY A 63 -7.92 -2.58 3.64
N ARG A 64 -8.96 -1.99 3.05
CA ARG A 64 -10.08 -2.71 2.41
C ARG A 64 -10.06 -2.55 0.90
N ARG A 65 -9.55 -1.40 0.46
CA ARG A 65 -9.56 -0.97 -0.93
C ARG A 65 -8.19 -0.45 -1.34
N LEU A 66 -7.90 -0.61 -2.62
CA LEU A 66 -6.87 0.12 -3.33
C LEU A 66 -7.59 1.22 -4.11
N MET A 67 -7.41 2.46 -3.67
CA MET A 67 -8.03 3.64 -4.26
C MET A 67 -7.04 4.26 -5.23
N ILE A 68 -7.43 4.40 -6.49
CA ILE A 68 -6.55 4.89 -7.55
C ILE A 68 -7.13 6.16 -8.16
N ASN A 69 -6.29 7.17 -8.40
CA ASN A 69 -6.63 8.26 -9.30
C ASN A 69 -6.55 7.72 -10.74
N PRO A 70 -7.67 7.68 -11.48
CA PRO A 70 -7.70 7.04 -12.79
C PRO A 70 -6.90 7.82 -13.85
N THR A 71 -6.79 9.15 -13.75
CA THR A 71 -5.97 9.96 -14.66
C THR A 71 -4.48 9.68 -14.46
N TRP A 72 -4.03 9.63 -13.19
CA TRP A 72 -2.65 9.26 -12.88
C TRP A 72 -2.36 7.81 -13.28
N SER A 73 -3.24 6.86 -12.97
CA SER A 73 -3.09 5.44 -13.36
C SER A 73 -2.94 5.29 -14.87
N ALA A 74 -3.71 6.04 -15.66
CA ALA A 74 -3.63 6.00 -17.12
C ALA A 74 -2.31 6.55 -17.69
N SER A 75 -1.55 7.31 -16.90
CA SER A 75 -0.23 7.84 -17.29
C SER A 75 0.92 6.86 -17.06
N LEU A 76 0.70 5.80 -16.27
CA LEU A 76 1.71 4.81 -15.93
C LEU A 76 1.92 3.81 -17.07
N SER A 77 3.16 3.38 -17.25
CA SER A 77 3.42 2.13 -17.97
C SER A 77 2.83 0.94 -17.21
N GLU A 78 2.63 -0.18 -17.91
CA GLU A 78 2.18 -1.42 -17.27
C GLU A 78 3.12 -1.86 -16.13
N SER A 79 4.43 -1.76 -16.32
CA SER A 79 5.41 -2.13 -15.28
C SER A 79 5.35 -1.19 -14.08
N GLN A 80 5.16 0.11 -14.28
CA GLN A 80 4.97 1.07 -13.19
C GLN A 80 3.69 0.76 -12.40
N ARG A 81 2.57 0.55 -13.10
CA ARG A 81 1.28 0.21 -12.47
C ARG A 81 1.38 -1.06 -11.64
N ARG A 82 1.94 -2.14 -12.18
CA ARG A 82 2.13 -3.41 -11.46
C ARG A 82 3.01 -3.24 -10.22
N ARG A 83 4.08 -2.45 -10.31
CA ARG A 83 4.95 -2.15 -9.15
C ARG A 83 4.19 -1.43 -8.04
N VAL A 84 3.48 -0.34 -8.35
CA VAL A 84 2.73 0.42 -7.33
C VAL A 84 1.57 -0.40 -6.77
N HIS A 85 0.90 -1.20 -7.60
CA HIS A 85 -0.15 -2.10 -7.13
C HIS A 85 0.41 -3.12 -6.11
N GLU A 86 1.54 -3.78 -6.41
CA GLU A 86 2.17 -4.69 -5.46
C GLU A 86 2.57 -3.96 -4.17
N HIS A 87 3.17 -2.78 -4.28
CA HIS A 87 3.55 -1.94 -3.14
C HIS A 87 2.35 -1.63 -2.22
N LEU A 88 1.22 -1.24 -2.79
CA LEU A 88 0.00 -0.91 -2.05
C LEU A 88 -0.63 -2.12 -1.35
N VAL A 89 -0.60 -3.32 -1.97
CA VAL A 89 -1.03 -4.57 -1.31
C VAL A 89 -0.18 -4.82 -0.06
N TRP A 90 1.12 -4.56 -0.15
CA TRP A 90 2.03 -4.73 0.97
C TRP A 90 1.87 -3.65 2.05
N HIS A 91 1.54 -2.41 1.70
CA HIS A 91 1.10 -1.41 2.68
C HIS A 91 -0.15 -1.85 3.44
N ALA A 92 -1.11 -2.46 2.76
CA ALA A 92 -2.32 -2.97 3.41
C ALA A 92 -1.97 -4.11 4.39
N ALA A 93 -1.14 -5.07 3.98
CA ALA A 93 -0.66 -6.13 4.87
C ALA A 93 0.21 -5.59 6.04
N ALA A 94 1.00 -4.55 5.77
CA ALA A 94 1.79 -3.82 6.76
C ALA A 94 0.92 -3.01 7.74
N GLY A 95 -0.32 -2.72 7.34
CA GLY A 95 -1.27 -1.95 8.11
C GLY A 95 -0.96 -0.45 8.13
N ASP A 96 -0.39 0.06 7.04
CA ASP A 96 0.04 1.47 6.91
C ASP A 96 -1.14 2.42 6.67
N TYR A 97 -2.33 1.85 6.50
CA TYR A 97 -3.60 2.58 6.57
C TYR A 97 -3.89 3.14 7.96
N ARG A 98 -3.22 2.63 9.02
CA ARG A 98 -3.41 3.13 10.38
C ARG A 98 -2.79 4.52 10.52
N PRO A 99 -3.51 5.49 11.11
CA PRO A 99 -2.92 6.78 11.44
C PRO A 99 -1.71 6.59 12.34
N HIS A 100 -0.60 7.24 11.98
CA HIS A 100 0.59 7.24 12.80
C HIS A 100 0.99 8.68 13.12
N TYR A 101 1.02 9.02 14.41
CA TYR A 101 1.43 10.34 14.87
C TYR A 101 2.96 10.43 14.89
N SER A 102 3.54 10.82 13.76
CA SER A 102 4.95 11.15 13.63
C SER A 102 5.16 12.67 13.62
N LYS A 103 6.34 13.12 14.06
CA LYS A 103 6.73 14.53 13.97
C LYS A 103 6.90 14.99 12.52
N ASP A 104 7.25 14.05 11.65
CA ASP A 104 7.54 14.27 10.23
C ASP A 104 6.92 13.13 9.43
N THR A 105 5.81 13.44 8.78
CA THR A 105 4.98 12.45 8.08
C THR A 105 5.63 11.97 6.78
N HIS A 106 6.46 12.80 6.14
CA HIS A 106 7.20 12.43 4.93
C HIS A 106 8.24 11.36 5.27
N ARG A 107 9.07 11.59 6.29
CA ARG A 107 10.04 10.58 6.75
C ARG A 107 9.39 9.29 7.21
N TRP A 108 8.23 9.38 7.85
CA TRP A 108 7.50 8.18 8.23
C TRP A 108 7.05 7.37 7.01
N HIS A 109 6.54 8.04 5.98
CA HIS A 109 6.16 7.39 4.74
C HIS A 109 7.36 6.71 4.07
N LEU A 110 8.48 7.41 3.92
CA LEU A 110 9.71 6.82 3.38
C LEU A 110 10.19 5.58 4.16
N ALA A 111 10.03 5.57 5.48
CA ALA A 111 10.35 4.41 6.30
C ALA A 111 9.39 3.23 6.05
N CYS A 112 8.10 3.49 5.84
CA CYS A 112 7.13 2.47 5.42
C CYS A 112 7.52 1.90 4.05
N ASP A 113 7.77 2.76 3.07
CA ASP A 113 8.09 2.38 1.69
C ASP A 113 9.37 1.55 1.64
N HIS A 114 10.43 2.00 2.32
CA HIS A 114 11.68 1.26 2.44
C HIS A 114 11.45 -0.12 3.07
N SER A 115 10.66 -0.20 4.14
CA SER A 115 10.36 -1.47 4.81
C SER A 115 9.66 -2.45 3.85
N ILE A 116 8.70 -1.97 3.05
CA ILE A 116 7.99 -2.79 2.06
C ILE A 116 8.91 -3.19 0.92
N ASN A 117 9.66 -2.26 0.36
CA ASN A 117 10.58 -2.50 -0.76
C ASN A 117 11.68 -3.49 -0.36
N ALA A 118 12.15 -3.43 0.89
CA ALA A 118 13.06 -4.42 1.44
C ALA A 118 12.45 -5.83 1.44
N GLN A 119 11.14 -6.00 1.68
CA GLN A 119 10.49 -7.31 1.63
C GLN A 119 10.24 -7.78 0.19
N LEU A 120 9.80 -6.88 -0.70
CA LEU A 120 9.59 -7.18 -2.11
C LEU A 120 10.89 -7.63 -2.80
N LEU A 121 12.02 -7.01 -2.47
CA LEU A 121 13.34 -7.45 -2.93
C LEU A 121 13.64 -8.90 -2.50
N GLN A 122 13.28 -9.26 -1.27
CA GLN A 122 13.52 -10.61 -0.76
C GLN A 122 12.67 -11.68 -1.45
N LEU A 123 11.56 -11.27 -2.06
CA LEU A 123 10.70 -12.09 -2.91
C LEU A 123 11.16 -12.14 -4.38
N GLY A 124 12.30 -11.53 -4.70
CA GLY A 124 12.82 -11.47 -6.06
C GLY A 124 12.19 -10.37 -6.91
N GLY A 125 11.54 -9.38 -6.29
CA GLY A 125 11.07 -8.18 -6.97
C GLY A 125 12.23 -7.33 -7.48
N ASP A 126 12.00 -6.66 -8.61
CA ASP A 126 12.95 -5.68 -9.16
C ASP A 126 12.98 -4.41 -8.28
N ILE A 127 14.16 -3.82 -8.11
CA ILE A 127 14.33 -2.47 -7.52
C ILE A 127 14.83 -1.52 -8.61
N PRO A 128 13.93 -0.76 -9.24
CA PRO A 128 14.34 0.33 -10.11
C PRO A 128 15.00 1.47 -9.32
N LEU A 129 15.78 2.30 -10.02
CA LEU A 129 16.55 3.40 -9.42
C LEU A 129 15.69 4.45 -8.72
N ASP A 130 14.40 4.54 -9.08
CA ASP A 130 13.42 5.47 -8.51
C ASP A 130 12.73 4.93 -7.24
N THR A 131 13.09 3.73 -6.78
CA THR A 131 12.45 3.09 -5.63
C THR A 131 13.07 3.57 -4.33
N VAL A 132 12.24 4.00 -3.38
CA VAL A 132 12.67 4.33 -2.01
C VAL A 132 13.31 3.12 -1.36
N MET A 133 14.64 3.11 -1.29
CA MET A 133 15.43 2.02 -0.74
C MET A 133 16.76 2.56 -0.22
N PHE A 134 17.06 2.27 1.04
CA PHE A 134 18.30 2.65 1.70
C PHE A 134 19.12 1.40 2.02
N PRO A 135 20.09 1.01 1.16
CA PRO A 135 20.79 -0.29 1.31
C PRO A 135 21.44 -0.52 2.68
N VAL A 136 21.93 0.55 3.33
CA VAL A 136 22.52 0.50 4.67
C VAL A 136 21.52 0.06 5.75
N ALA A 137 20.23 0.28 5.52
CA ALA A 137 19.14 0.01 6.44
C ALA A 137 18.25 -1.16 5.99
N ALA A 138 18.71 -2.00 5.04
CA ALA A 138 17.89 -3.05 4.43
C ALA A 138 17.35 -4.10 5.41
N THR A 139 17.94 -4.23 6.60
CA THR A 139 17.51 -5.18 7.66
C THR A 139 16.97 -4.48 8.90
N TRP A 140 16.81 -3.16 8.86
CA TRP A 140 16.37 -2.37 10.00
C TRP A 140 14.85 -2.37 10.10
N ARG A 141 14.34 -2.18 11.30
CA ARG A 141 12.92 -1.94 11.55
C ARG A 141 12.52 -0.57 11.08
N ARG A 142 11.22 -0.42 10.81
CA ARG A 142 10.65 0.85 10.36
C ARG A 142 11.02 2.04 11.26
N GLU A 143 10.93 1.89 12.56
CA GLU A 143 11.22 2.96 13.53
C GLU A 143 12.72 3.34 13.54
N GLU A 144 13.61 2.38 13.27
CA GLU A 144 15.04 2.61 13.15
C GLU A 144 15.35 3.41 11.89
N VAL A 145 14.72 3.05 10.75
CA VAL A 145 14.81 3.80 9.49
C VAL A 145 14.27 5.22 9.65
N TYR A 146 13.09 5.37 10.26
CA TYR A 146 12.48 6.67 10.54
C TYR A 146 13.40 7.59 11.35
N THR A 147 14.01 7.04 12.40
CA THR A 147 14.96 7.78 13.26
C THR A 147 16.21 8.17 12.48
N TRP A 148 16.76 7.25 11.70
CA TRP A 148 17.96 7.50 10.90
C TRP A 148 17.75 8.55 9.81
N LEU A 149 16.55 8.62 9.22
CA LEU A 149 16.20 9.61 8.19
C LEU A 149 16.29 11.06 8.69
N ASP A 150 16.32 11.32 10.01
CA ASP A 150 16.61 12.65 10.56
C ASP A 150 18.01 13.17 10.17
N GLY A 151 18.98 12.26 10.05
CA GLY A 151 20.35 12.56 9.63
C GLY A 151 20.63 12.32 8.14
N HIS A 152 19.62 11.88 7.36
CA HIS A 152 19.79 11.65 5.94
C HIS A 152 19.95 13.00 5.20
N PRO A 153 20.94 13.17 4.30
CA PRO A 153 21.25 14.48 3.74
C PRO A 153 20.16 15.05 2.82
N ARG A 154 19.34 14.21 2.16
CA ARG A 154 18.38 14.66 1.14
C ARG A 154 17.03 13.91 1.16
N PRO A 155 16.37 13.70 2.32
CA PRO A 155 15.09 12.99 2.39
C PRO A 155 13.97 13.65 1.59
N ALA A 156 14.06 14.96 1.33
CA ALA A 156 13.10 15.68 0.51
C ALA A 156 13.18 15.36 -1.00
N GLU A 157 14.23 14.68 -1.45
CA GLU A 157 14.39 14.26 -2.86
C GLU A 157 13.83 12.86 -3.11
N GLU A 158 13.64 12.07 -2.06
CA GLU A 158 13.00 10.76 -2.12
C GLU A 158 11.50 10.93 -2.32
N GLN A 159 10.92 10.14 -3.23
CA GLN A 159 9.51 10.24 -3.62
C GLN A 159 8.81 8.91 -3.39
N SER A 160 7.76 8.94 -2.57
CA SER A 160 6.83 7.83 -2.45
C SER A 160 6.00 7.69 -3.74
N PRO A 161 5.79 6.46 -4.24
CA PRO A 161 5.00 6.23 -5.46
C PRO A 161 3.50 6.45 -5.25
N ASP A 162 3.04 6.41 -3.99
CA ASP A 162 1.66 6.51 -3.56
C ASP A 162 1.48 7.55 -2.43
N GLN A 163 0.30 7.57 -1.81
CA GLN A 163 -0.04 8.42 -0.68
C GLN A 163 -0.56 7.55 0.47
N LEU A 164 -0.21 7.89 1.71
CA LEU A 164 -0.90 7.30 2.87
C LEU A 164 -2.32 7.89 2.99
N ILE A 165 -3.32 7.04 3.24
CA ILE A 165 -4.73 7.44 3.27
C ILE A 165 -5.02 8.58 4.24
N TRP A 166 -4.34 8.58 5.38
CA TRP A 166 -4.49 9.58 6.42
C TRP A 166 -3.75 10.88 6.12
N GLN A 167 -2.88 10.91 5.10
CA GLN A 167 -2.31 12.12 4.52
C GLN A 167 -3.18 12.66 3.38
N ALA A 168 -3.73 11.77 2.55
CA ALA A 168 -4.57 12.15 1.42
C ALA A 168 -5.94 12.70 1.86
N GLY A 169 -6.44 12.35 3.06
CA GLY A 169 -7.68 12.91 3.61
C GLY A 169 -8.95 12.51 2.83
N VAL A 170 -8.87 11.47 2.00
CA VAL A 170 -9.92 11.00 1.07
C VAL A 170 -11.10 10.31 1.81
N THR A 171 -10.95 9.98 3.09
CA THR A 171 -11.98 9.33 3.92
C THR A 171 -11.99 9.87 5.34
N SER A 172 -13.12 9.75 6.04
CA SER A 172 -13.19 10.01 7.48
C SER A 172 -12.45 8.91 8.23
N LEU A 173 -11.29 9.25 8.79
CA LEU A 173 -10.38 8.40 9.58
C LEU A 173 -10.95 7.83 10.89
N HIS A 174 -12.27 7.97 11.12
CA HIS A 174 -12.92 7.69 12.40
C HIS A 174 -13.63 6.32 12.43
N ALA A 175 -13.33 5.44 11.48
CA ALA A 175 -13.81 4.06 11.55
C ALA A 175 -12.99 3.29 12.60
N ASP A 176 -13.68 2.58 13.49
CA ASP A 176 -13.05 1.58 14.35
C ASP A 176 -12.34 0.53 13.48
N LEU A 177 -11.01 0.48 13.58
CA LEU A 177 -10.18 -0.43 12.78
C LEU A 177 -10.06 -1.83 13.41
N THR A 178 -10.64 -2.07 14.59
CA THR A 178 -10.47 -3.33 15.33
C THR A 178 -10.85 -4.57 14.52
N GLU A 179 -11.98 -4.52 13.81
CA GLU A 179 -12.43 -5.62 12.95
C GLU A 179 -11.51 -5.79 11.73
N LEU A 180 -11.10 -4.68 11.11
CA LEU A 180 -10.19 -4.71 9.96
C LEU A 180 -8.82 -5.27 10.35
N ASP A 181 -8.30 -4.88 11.50
CA ASP A 181 -7.04 -5.36 12.05
C ASP A 181 -7.10 -6.86 12.37
N SER A 182 -8.20 -7.29 13.00
CA SER A 182 -8.43 -8.71 13.28
C SER A 182 -8.52 -9.53 11.99
N HIS A 183 -9.21 -9.00 10.98
CA HIS A 183 -9.30 -9.61 9.66
C HIS A 183 -7.91 -9.73 9.00
N TRP A 184 -7.12 -8.66 8.96
CA TRP A 184 -5.76 -8.71 8.40
C TRP A 184 -4.85 -9.67 9.16
N GLN A 185 -4.91 -9.70 10.49
CA GLN A 185 -4.13 -10.66 11.28
C GLN A 185 -4.50 -12.11 10.95
N GLN A 186 -5.79 -12.40 10.80
CA GLN A 186 -6.24 -13.74 10.42
C GLN A 186 -5.84 -14.09 8.99
N HIS A 187 -6.04 -13.16 8.05
CA HIS A 187 -5.68 -13.34 6.63
C HIS A 187 -4.19 -13.57 6.45
N ILE A 188 -3.35 -12.73 7.05
CA ILE A 188 -1.89 -12.86 7.00
C ILE A 188 -1.45 -14.21 7.59
N ARG A 189 -2.02 -14.65 8.73
CA ARG A 189 -1.71 -15.97 9.29
C ARG A 189 -2.08 -17.09 8.32
N ALA A 190 -3.22 -17.01 7.65
CA ALA A 190 -3.64 -18.00 6.66
C ALA A 190 -2.70 -18.02 5.43
N VAL A 191 -2.32 -16.84 4.92
CA VAL A 191 -1.35 -16.72 3.81
C VAL A 191 0.01 -17.28 4.21
N VAL A 192 0.54 -16.90 5.37
CA VAL A 192 1.81 -17.44 5.88
C VAL A 192 1.71 -18.96 6.05
N GLN A 193 0.65 -19.48 6.66
CA GLN A 193 0.46 -20.92 6.82
C GLN A 193 0.41 -21.66 5.47
N ARG A 194 -0.17 -21.05 4.44
CA ARG A 194 -0.26 -21.62 3.09
C ARG A 194 1.09 -21.71 2.37
N PHE A 195 1.96 -20.71 2.55
CA PHE A 195 3.19 -20.57 1.77
C PHE A 195 4.49 -20.82 2.56
N LEU A 196 4.45 -20.92 3.89
CA LEU A 196 5.64 -21.16 4.70
C LEU A 196 6.33 -22.47 4.28
N GLY A 197 7.65 -22.42 4.13
CA GLY A 197 8.46 -23.55 3.64
C GLY A 197 8.42 -23.76 2.12
N THR A 198 7.67 -22.94 1.37
CA THR A 198 7.72 -22.92 -0.10
C THR A 198 8.78 -21.91 -0.57
N PRO A 199 9.32 -22.07 -1.80
CA PRO A 199 10.22 -21.06 -2.39
C PRO A 199 9.60 -19.68 -2.56
N CYS A 200 8.27 -19.59 -2.56
CA CYS A 200 7.53 -18.34 -2.76
C CYS A 200 7.50 -17.44 -1.52
N LEU A 201 7.79 -17.96 -0.33
CA LEU A 201 7.79 -17.19 0.92
C LEU A 201 9.02 -17.52 1.78
N PRO A 202 10.09 -16.70 1.70
CA PRO A 202 11.25 -16.83 2.58
C PRO A 202 10.88 -16.62 4.06
N ASP A 203 11.52 -17.36 4.97
CA ASP A 203 11.24 -17.33 6.41
C ASP A 203 11.29 -15.91 7.02
N ARG A 204 12.26 -15.10 6.57
CA ARG A 204 12.41 -13.69 6.98
C ARG A 204 11.22 -12.83 6.57
N VAL A 205 10.62 -13.11 5.41
CA VAL A 205 9.42 -12.40 4.92
C VAL A 205 8.19 -12.86 5.69
N ALA A 206 8.07 -14.17 5.97
CA ALA A 206 7.01 -14.70 6.84
C ALA A 206 7.06 -14.08 8.25
N ALA A 207 8.25 -14.00 8.87
CA ALA A 207 8.43 -13.40 10.18
C ALA A 207 8.05 -11.92 10.23
N TRP A 208 8.40 -11.16 9.18
CA TRP A 208 8.01 -9.76 9.03
C TRP A 208 6.49 -9.59 8.89
N LEU A 209 5.85 -10.42 8.06
CA LEU A 209 4.39 -10.42 7.91
C LEU A 209 3.69 -10.69 9.26
N LEU A 210 4.25 -11.56 10.10
CA LEU A 210 3.72 -11.88 11.43
C LEU A 210 4.04 -10.85 12.53
N GLY A 211 4.70 -9.75 12.20
CA GLY A 211 4.85 -8.59 13.10
C GLY A 211 6.28 -8.26 13.54
N ASN A 212 7.31 -8.93 13.02
CA ASN A 212 8.69 -8.47 13.21
C ASN A 212 9.05 -7.39 12.17
N ARG A 213 8.34 -6.25 12.25
CA ARG A 213 8.38 -5.13 11.31
C ARG A 213 9.27 -4.00 11.83
#